data_AF-A0A7W0SET7-F1
#
_entry.id   AF-A0A7W0SET7-F1
#
_cell.length_a   1.000
_cell.length_b   1.000
_cell.length_c   1.000
_cell.angle_alpha   90.00
_cell.angle_beta   90.00
_cell.angle_gamma   90.00
#
_symmetry.space_group_name_H-M   'P 1'
#
loop_
_entity.id
_entity.type
_entity.pdbx_description
1 polymer ?
#
loop_
_entity_poly.entity_id
_entity_poly.type
_entity_poly.pdbx_seq_one_letter_code
_entity_poly.pdbx_strand_id
1 'polypeptide(L)'
;EARHTTLKPYLNPQHTAIGSINSPMQCMMKEVCAQCLQRHVNPHTGEEFFVFSCFNQDQHLDFVDFKNLNERLRANSIQEKLTNMWLDRAFGRDEFKKLYGQTG
;
A
#
# COMPACT_ATOMS: atom_id res chain seq x y z
N GLU A 1 8.59 8.60 7.27
CA GLU A 1 9.58 8.96 8.31
C GLU A 1 11.01 9.10 7.78
N ALA A 2 11.58 8.11 7.09
CA ALA A 2 13.01 8.12 6.67
C ALA A 2 13.51 9.41 6.00
N ARG A 3 12.70 10.04 5.12
CA ARG A 3 13.05 11.31 4.43
C ARG A 3 13.27 12.50 5.37
N HIS A 4 12.63 12.48 6.54
CA HIS A 4 12.70 13.53 7.55
C HIS A 4 13.72 13.23 8.65
N THR A 5 14.30 12.03 8.64
CA THR A 5 15.25 11.55 9.66
C THR A 5 16.57 11.12 9.02
N THR A 6 16.80 9.82 8.85
CA THR A 6 18.08 9.23 8.45
C THR A 6 18.55 9.70 7.07
N LEU A 7 17.61 9.93 6.15
CA LEU A 7 17.94 10.34 4.78
C LEU A 7 18.02 11.87 4.61
N LYS A 8 17.56 12.65 5.60
CA LYS A 8 17.49 14.11 5.52
C LYS A 8 18.79 14.78 5.07
N PRO A 9 19.99 14.40 5.56
CA PRO A 9 21.25 15.05 5.15
C PRO A 9 21.62 14.83 3.68
N TYR A 10 21.04 13.81 3.04
CA TYR A 10 21.38 13.38 1.67
C TYR A 10 20.34 13.83 0.64
N LEU A 11 19.22 14.40 1.08
CA LEU A 11 18.13 14.84 0.22
C LEU A 11 18.16 16.36 0.05
N ASN A 12 17.76 16.85 -1.13
CA ASN A 12 17.55 18.27 -1.35
C ASN A 12 16.49 18.77 -0.34
N PRO A 13 16.75 19.84 0.45
CA PRO A 13 15.76 20.37 1.40
C PRO A 13 14.42 20.81 0.77
N GLN A 14 14.42 21.08 -0.54
CA GLN A 14 13.23 21.46 -1.33
C GLN A 14 12.69 20.29 -2.16
N HIS A 15 13.07 19.05 -1.86
CA HIS A 15 12.53 17.90 -2.58
C HIS A 15 11.03 17.73 -2.32
N THR A 16 10.34 17.27 -3.35
CA THR A 16 8.95 16.82 -3.26
C THR A 16 8.92 15.31 -3.39
N ALA A 17 8.32 14.63 -2.41
CA ALA A 17 8.18 13.18 -2.43
C ALA A 17 6.79 12.77 -2.92
N ILE A 18 6.75 12.06 -4.04
CA ILE A 18 5.55 11.45 -4.62
C ILE A 18 5.76 9.94 -4.62
N GLY A 19 4.73 9.18 -4.30
CA GLY A 19 4.77 7.73 -4.47
C GLY A 19 3.43 7.16 -4.90
N SER A 20 3.50 6.08 -5.66
CA SER A 20 2.34 5.32 -6.10
C SER A 20 1.80 4.50 -4.94
N ILE A 21 0.66 4.90 -4.39
CA ILE A 21 0.12 4.32 -3.16
C ILE A 21 -0.63 3.03 -3.45
N ASN A 22 -0.22 1.96 -2.78
CA ASN A 22 -0.74 0.61 -2.93
C ASN A 22 -1.97 0.34 -2.05
N SER A 23 -2.92 1.27 -1.94
CA SER A 23 -4.14 1.04 -1.16
C SER A 23 -4.89 -0.21 -1.65
N PRO A 24 -5.57 -0.97 -0.78
CA PRO A 24 -6.32 -2.16 -1.20
C PRO A 24 -7.37 -1.79 -2.26
N MET A 25 -7.50 -2.60 -3.31
CA MET A 25 -8.42 -2.31 -4.40
C MET A 25 -9.40 -3.48 -4.59
N GLN A 26 -10.67 -3.16 -4.89
CA GLN A 26 -11.65 -4.15 -5.35
C GLN A 26 -12.02 -3.91 -6.82
N CYS A 27 -12.66 -2.78 -7.12
CA CYS A 27 -13.19 -2.55 -8.47
C CYS A 27 -12.21 -1.90 -9.45
N MET A 28 -11.32 -1.02 -8.96
CA MET A 28 -10.50 -0.12 -9.78
C MET A 28 -11.28 0.77 -10.78
N MET A 29 -12.59 0.95 -10.58
CA MET A 29 -13.48 1.69 -11.49
C MET A 29 -13.58 3.20 -11.20
N LYS A 30 -12.55 3.80 -10.60
CA LYS A 30 -12.48 5.24 -10.25
C LYS A 30 -13.65 5.72 -9.38
N GLU A 31 -13.42 5.80 -8.07
CA GLU A 31 -14.33 6.43 -7.09
C GLU A 31 -15.67 5.70 -6.85
N VAL A 32 -15.81 4.47 -7.36
CA VAL A 32 -17.06 3.68 -7.21
C VAL A 32 -17.17 2.95 -5.87
N CYS A 33 -16.18 2.10 -5.52
CA CYS A 33 -16.33 1.16 -4.39
C CYS A 33 -15.69 1.61 -3.06
N ALA A 34 -14.88 2.67 -3.06
CA ALA A 34 -14.14 3.18 -1.90
C ALA A 34 -13.16 2.22 -1.18
N GLN A 35 -12.97 0.97 -1.64
CA GLN A 35 -11.93 0.10 -1.04
C GLN A 35 -10.54 0.75 -1.10
N CYS A 36 -10.27 1.51 -2.16
CA CYS A 36 -9.00 2.20 -2.36
C CYS A 36 -8.91 3.57 -1.67
N LEU A 37 -9.89 3.96 -0.85
CA LEU A 37 -9.91 5.27 -0.20
C LEU A 37 -8.65 5.41 0.66
N GLN A 38 -7.86 6.45 0.47
CA GLN A 38 -6.63 6.70 1.21
C GLN A 38 -6.83 7.92 2.09
N ARG A 39 -6.65 7.76 3.40
CA ARG A 39 -6.67 8.89 4.34
C ARG A 39 -5.40 9.72 4.15
N HIS A 40 -5.61 11.03 4.04
CA HIS A 40 -4.57 12.04 4.05
C HIS A 40 -4.78 12.97 5.24
N VAL A 41 -3.68 13.48 5.77
CA VAL A 41 -3.64 14.51 6.81
C VAL A 41 -2.71 15.60 6.33
N ASN A 42 -3.21 16.82 6.25
CA ASN A 42 -2.36 17.96 5.93
C ASN A 42 -1.35 18.18 7.06
N PRO A 43 -0.03 18.11 6.79
CA PRO A 43 0.99 18.21 7.84
C PRO A 43 1.09 19.63 8.46
N HIS A 44 0.52 20.64 7.81
CA HIS A 44 0.56 22.03 8.28
C HIS A 44 -0.69 22.43 9.08
N THR A 45 -1.86 21.89 8.74
CA THR A 45 -3.14 22.26 9.36
C THR A 45 -3.74 21.16 10.23
N GLY A 46 -3.33 19.90 10.03
CA GLY A 46 -3.95 18.74 10.66
C GLY A 46 -5.28 18.32 10.03
N GLU A 47 -5.73 19.01 8.99
CA GLU A 47 -6.99 18.71 8.29
C GLU A 47 -6.94 17.33 7.63
N GLU A 48 -8.02 16.57 7.78
CA GLU A 48 -8.19 15.27 7.15
C GLU A 48 -8.94 15.40 5.83
N PHE A 49 -8.43 14.71 4.81
CA PHE A 49 -9.14 14.53 3.54
C PHE A 49 -8.83 13.16 2.95
N PHE A 50 -9.52 12.81 1.88
CA PHE A 50 -9.43 11.47 1.31
C PHE A 50 -9.16 11.52 -0.18
N VAL A 51 -8.38 10.55 -0.64
CA VAL A 51 -8.05 10.36 -2.05
C VAL A 51 -8.45 8.95 -2.46
N PHE A 52 -9.19 8.78 -3.55
CA PHE A 52 -9.39 7.45 -4.11
C PHE A 52 -8.14 7.04 -4.88
N SER A 53 -7.36 6.09 -4.37
CA SER A 53 -6.10 5.70 -5.02
C SER A 53 -6.29 5.11 -6.42
N CYS A 54 -7.46 4.53 -6.74
CA CYS A 54 -7.76 4.10 -8.12
C CYS A 54 -8.02 5.27 -9.10
N PHE A 55 -8.27 6.47 -8.58
CA PHE A 55 -8.39 7.69 -9.38
C PHE A 55 -7.05 8.43 -9.46
N ASN A 56 -6.35 8.60 -8.33
CA ASN A 56 -5.00 9.17 -8.28
C ASN A 56 -4.06 8.26 -7.48
N GLN A 57 -3.21 7.49 -8.19
CA GLN A 57 -2.24 6.59 -7.58
C GLN A 57 -1.02 7.32 -7.05
N ASP A 58 -0.55 8.35 -7.76
CA ASP A 58 0.66 9.09 -7.42
C ASP A 58 0.33 10.23 -6.46
N GLN A 59 0.64 10.02 -5.19
CA GLN A 59 0.22 10.89 -4.10
C GLN A 59 1.43 11.50 -3.38
N HIS A 60 1.25 12.70 -2.85
CA HIS A 60 2.27 13.33 -2.00
C HIS A 60 2.45 12.55 -0.71
N LEU A 61 3.67 12.07 -0.46
CA LEU A 61 3.99 11.24 0.71
C LEU A 61 3.95 12.03 2.04
N ASP A 62 3.82 13.35 1.97
CA ASP A 62 3.72 14.22 3.14
C ASP A 62 2.31 14.27 3.72
N PHE A 63 1.31 13.93 2.90
CA PHE A 63 -0.08 13.94 3.30
C PHE A 63 -0.59 12.53 3.63
N VAL A 64 0.03 11.48 3.07
CA VAL A 64 -0.40 10.09 3.28
C VAL A 64 -0.28 9.69 4.76
N ASP A 65 -1.39 9.24 5.34
CA ASP A 65 -1.37 8.54 6.63
C ASP A 65 -0.89 7.10 6.45
N PHE A 66 0.41 6.89 6.65
CA PHE A 66 1.04 5.57 6.55
C PHE A 66 0.60 4.59 7.63
N LYS A 67 0.17 5.06 8.80
CA LYS A 67 -0.33 4.17 9.86
C LYS A 67 -1.65 3.56 9.41
N ASN A 68 -2.60 4.41 8.97
CA ASN A 68 -3.87 3.93 8.42
C ASN A 68 -3.67 3.03 7.18
N LEU A 69 -2.77 3.41 6.27
CA LEU A 69 -2.44 2.59 5.10
C LEU A 69 -1.96 1.18 5.52
N ASN A 70 -1.00 1.08 6.45
CA ASN A 70 -0.47 -0.21 6.90
C ASN A 70 -1.53 -1.08 7.59
N GLU A 71 -2.41 -0.49 8.41
CA GLU A 71 -3.53 -1.21 9.02
C GLU A 71 -4.47 -1.78 7.96
N ARG A 72 -4.81 -0.98 6.93
CA ARG A 72 -5.68 -1.39 5.83
C ARG A 72 -5.09 -2.46 4.94
N LEU A 73 -3.78 -2.39 4.68
CA LEU A 73 -3.06 -3.42 3.91
C LEU A 73 -3.12 -4.80 4.60
N ARG A 74 -3.26 -4.84 5.92
CA ARG A 74 -3.32 -6.08 6.69
C ARG A 74 -4.73 -6.63 6.89
N ALA A 75 -5.75 -5.93 6.40
CA ALA A 75 -7.16 -6.31 6.60
C ALA A 75 -7.45 -7.75 6.13
N ASN A 76 -6.77 -8.23 5.08
CA ASN A 76 -6.95 -9.56 4.52
C ASN A 76 -5.91 -10.59 4.99
N SER A 77 -5.07 -10.26 5.96
CA SER A 77 -3.94 -11.13 6.37
C SER A 77 -4.34 -12.54 6.81
N ILE A 78 -5.53 -12.72 7.41
CA ILE A 78 -6.05 -14.05 7.76
C ILE A 78 -6.41 -14.84 6.50
N GLN A 79 -7.08 -14.19 5.54
CA GLN A 79 -7.46 -14.80 4.26
C GLN A 79 -6.23 -15.18 3.44
N GLU A 80 -5.21 -14.32 3.42
CA GLU A 80 -3.92 -14.59 2.77
C GLU A 80 -3.25 -15.84 3.38
N LYS A 81 -3.19 -15.93 4.71
CA LYS A 81 -2.60 -17.10 5.40
C LYS A 81 -3.37 -18.39 5.12
N LEU A 82 -4.71 -18.35 5.21
CA LEU A 82 -5.54 -19.52 4.92
C LEU A 82 -5.40 -19.96 3.45
N THR A 83 -5.40 -19.01 2.51
CA THR A 83 -5.20 -19.29 1.09
C THR A 83 -3.84 -19.95 0.86
N ASN A 84 -2.77 -19.45 1.47
CA ASN A 84 -1.45 -20.06 1.37
C ASN A 84 -1.42 -21.50 1.89
N MET A 85 -2.10 -21.80 3.02
CA MET A 85 -2.21 -23.17 3.52
C MET A 85 -2.98 -24.09 2.57
N TRP A 86 -4.03 -23.58 1.92
CA TRP A 86 -4.76 -24.32 0.90
C TRP A 86 -3.94 -24.59 -0.35
N LEU A 87 -3.16 -23.61 -0.81
CA LEU A 87 -2.24 -23.77 -1.93
C LEU A 87 -1.15 -24.81 -1.62
N ASP A 88 -0.56 -24.75 -0.42
CA ASP A 88 0.40 -25.75 0.07
C ASP A 88 -0.21 -27.17 0.06
N ARG A 89 -1.48 -27.29 0.46
CA ARG A 89 -2.23 -28.56 0.48
C ARG A 89 -2.57 -29.06 -0.92
N ALA A 90 -2.92 -28.16 -1.83
CA ALA A 90 -3.41 -28.49 -3.17
C ALA A 90 -2.28 -28.85 -4.14
N PHE A 91 -1.16 -28.14 -4.07
CA PHE A 91 -0.05 -28.28 -5.01
C PHE A 91 1.20 -28.91 -4.41
N GLY A 92 1.25 -29.16 -3.09
CA GLY A 92 2.47 -29.58 -2.40
C GLY A 92 3.53 -28.46 -2.39
N ARG A 93 4.19 -28.23 -1.25
CA ARG A 93 5.19 -27.14 -1.14
C ARG A 93 6.30 -27.19 -2.20
N ASP A 94 6.73 -28.41 -2.57
CA ASP A 94 7.82 -28.62 -3.51
C ASP A 94 7.35 -28.59 -4.96
N GLU A 95 6.17 -29.16 -5.27
CA GLU A 95 5.62 -29.12 -6.62
C GLU A 95 5.12 -27.70 -6.99
N PHE A 96 4.51 -26.96 -6.07
CA PHE A 96 4.15 -25.55 -6.30
C PHE A 96 5.38 -24.67 -6.55
N LYS A 97 6.44 -24.80 -5.73
CA LYS A 97 7.71 -24.09 -5.95
C LYS A 97 8.35 -24.48 -7.29
N LYS A 98 8.24 -25.74 -7.70
CA LYS A 98 8.80 -26.24 -8.96
C LYS A 98 7.98 -25.79 -10.18
N LEU A 99 6.67 -25.63 -10.05
CA LEU A 99 5.75 -25.22 -11.13
C LEU A 99 5.60 -23.69 -11.26
N TYR A 100 5.68 -22.94 -10.16
CA TYR A 100 5.35 -21.51 -10.10
C TYR A 100 6.37 -20.64 -9.34
N GLY A 101 7.40 -21.24 -8.73
CA GLY A 101 8.39 -20.53 -7.90
C GLY A 101 9.62 -19.99 -8.63
N GLN A 102 9.65 -20.03 -9.96
CA GLN A 102 10.70 -19.35 -10.75
C GLN A 102 10.16 -18.09 -11.41
N THR A 103 10.04 -17.01 -10.63
CA THR A 103 10.25 -15.66 -11.13
C THR A 103 10.52 -14.69 -9.98
N GLY A 104 11.77 -14.19 -9.91
CA GLY A 104 12.16 -12.90 -9.34
C GLY A 104 12.17 -12.76 -7.83
#